data_AF-B4DJW4-F1
#
_entry.id   AF-B4DJW4-F1
#
_cell.length_a   1.000
_cell.length_b   1.000
_cell.length_c   1.000
_cell.angle_alpha   90.00
_cell.angle_beta   90.00
_cell.angle_gamma   90.00
#
_symmetry.space_group_name_H-M   'P 1'
#
loop_
_entity.id
_entity.type
_entity.pdbx_description
1 polymer ?
#
loop_
_entity_poly.entity_id
_entity_poly.type
_entity_poly.pdbx_seq_one_letter_code
_entity_poly.pdbx_strand_id
1 'polypeptide(L)'
;MGLHLRPYRVGLLPDGLLFLLLLLMLLADPALPAGRHPPVVLVPGDLGNQLEAKLDKPTVVHYLCSKKTESYFTIWLNLELLLPVIIDCWIDNIRLVYNKTSRATQFPDGVDVRVPGFGKTFSLEFLDPSKSSVGSYFHTMVESLVGWGYTRGEDVRGAPYDWRRAPTAAAGLEGQVYPGLRVTGCALGGRGQDPARPGFRRQQPDPSHRAPEDPGAAAVSCLHQLAAALQLHMVT
;
A
#
# COMPACT_ATOMS: atom_id res chain seq x y z
N MET A 1 28.08 16.55 -80.93
CA MET A 1 28.07 16.50 -79.45
C MET A 1 26.93 17.38 -78.97
N GLY A 2 25.83 16.80 -78.47
CA GLY A 2 24.71 17.55 -77.92
C GLY A 2 24.17 16.79 -76.72
N LEU A 3 24.55 17.23 -75.51
CA LEU A 3 24.11 16.64 -74.25
C LEU A 3 22.71 17.15 -73.92
N HIS A 4 21.73 16.25 -73.91
CA HIS A 4 20.36 16.52 -73.54
C HIS A 4 20.20 16.37 -72.02
N LEU A 5 20.21 17.48 -71.27
CA LEU A 5 19.92 17.49 -69.84
C LEU A 5 18.40 17.40 -69.63
N ARG A 6 17.94 16.35 -68.95
CA ARG A 6 16.55 16.23 -68.46
C ARG A 6 16.38 17.07 -67.19
N PRO A 7 15.28 17.83 -67.02
CA PRO A 7 14.99 18.49 -65.76
C PRO A 7 14.47 17.49 -64.72
N TYR A 8 14.99 17.59 -63.49
CA TYR A 8 14.51 16.88 -62.31
C TYR A 8 13.12 17.41 -61.92
N ARG A 9 12.12 16.52 -61.80
CA ARG A 9 10.83 16.83 -61.17
C ARG A 9 11.01 16.79 -59.65
N VAL A 10 10.92 17.94 -59.00
CA VAL A 10 10.73 18.04 -57.55
C VAL A 10 9.27 17.69 -57.27
N GLY A 11 9.03 16.56 -56.60
CA GLY A 11 7.70 16.17 -56.14
C GLY A 11 7.23 17.13 -55.05
N LEU A 12 6.26 18.00 -55.38
CA LEU A 12 5.58 18.86 -54.43
C LEU A 12 4.58 18.00 -53.64
N LEU A 13 4.92 17.64 -52.40
CA LEU A 13 3.98 17.00 -51.48
C LEU A 13 2.75 17.91 -51.28
N PRO A 14 1.52 17.38 -51.27
CA PRO A 14 0.32 18.20 -51.15
C PRO A 14 0.31 18.90 -49.78
N ASP A 15 0.17 20.23 -49.78
CA ASP A 15 0.24 21.10 -48.60
C ASP A 15 -0.65 20.63 -47.43
N GLY A 16 -1.76 19.94 -47.72
CA GLY A 16 -2.67 19.37 -46.72
C GLY A 16 -2.07 18.23 -45.89
N LEU A 17 -1.15 17.44 -46.43
CA LEU A 17 -0.47 16.38 -45.67
C LEU A 17 0.52 16.98 -44.67
N LEU A 18 1.21 18.05 -45.08
CA LEU A 18 2.13 18.78 -44.21
C LEU A 18 1.37 19.46 -43.06
N PHE A 19 0.22 20.05 -43.36
CA PHE A 19 -0.65 20.68 -42.37
C PHE A 19 -1.26 19.67 -41.39
N LEU A 20 -1.67 18.49 -41.88
CA LEU A 20 -2.17 17.40 -41.03
C LEU A 20 -1.07 16.83 -40.13
N LEU A 21 0.15 16.66 -40.66
CA LEU A 21 1.31 16.23 -39.87
C LEU A 21 1.70 17.28 -38.84
N LEU A 22 1.66 18.57 -39.18
CA LEU A 22 1.94 19.66 -38.25
C LEU A 22 0.88 19.74 -37.15
N LEU A 23 -0.41 19.56 -37.47
CA LEU A 23 -1.49 19.49 -36.49
C LEU A 23 -1.35 18.26 -35.57
N LEU A 24 -0.92 17.11 -36.12
CA LEU A 24 -0.67 15.89 -35.34
C LEU A 24 0.52 16.07 -34.39
N MET A 25 1.57 16.79 -34.82
CA MET A 25 2.72 17.14 -33.99
C MET A 25 2.40 18.23 -32.95
N LEU A 26 1.40 19.09 -33.20
CA LEU A 26 0.94 20.11 -32.25
C LEU A 26 -0.03 19.54 -31.21
N LEU A 27 -0.78 18.48 -31.55
CA LEU A 27 -1.63 17.71 -30.64
C LEU A 27 -0.84 16.67 -29.84
N ALA A 28 0.28 16.20 -30.38
CA ALA A 28 1.23 15.38 -29.65
C ALA A 28 2.09 16.28 -28.76
N ASP A 29 1.54 16.70 -27.62
CA ASP A 29 2.32 17.39 -26.59
C ASP A 29 3.43 16.42 -26.10
N PRO A 30 4.72 16.65 -26.44
CA PRO A 30 5.79 15.75 -26.03
C PRO A 30 6.13 15.89 -24.54
N ALA A 31 5.38 16.73 -23.79
CA ALA A 31 5.75 17.17 -22.46
C ALA A 31 4.57 17.29 -21.49
N LEU A 32 3.50 16.51 -21.64
CA LEU A 32 2.85 16.04 -20.41
C LEU A 32 3.81 15.03 -19.80
N PRO A 33 4.51 15.34 -18.68
CA PRO A 33 5.10 14.27 -17.90
C PRO A 33 3.95 13.31 -17.64
N ALA A 34 4.01 12.10 -18.18
CA ALA A 34 3.05 11.06 -17.84
C ALA A 34 3.11 10.98 -16.32
N GLY A 35 2.11 11.56 -15.66
CA GLY A 35 2.14 11.82 -14.23
C GLY A 35 2.24 10.47 -13.57
N ARG A 36 3.45 10.12 -13.11
CA ARG A 36 3.71 8.82 -12.53
C ARG A 36 2.78 8.70 -11.32
N HIS A 37 1.95 7.66 -11.31
CA HIS A 37 0.93 7.51 -10.28
C HIS A 37 1.61 7.48 -8.90
N PRO A 38 1.01 8.09 -7.86
CA PRO A 38 1.61 8.09 -6.53
C PRO A 38 1.69 6.65 -6.00
N PRO A 39 2.78 6.26 -5.30
CA PRO A 39 2.88 4.92 -4.75
C PRO A 39 1.78 4.66 -3.71
N VAL A 40 1.26 3.43 -3.70
CA VAL A 40 0.17 2.97 -2.83
C VAL A 40 0.68 1.93 -1.84
N VAL A 41 0.37 2.12 -0.56
CA VAL A 41 0.61 1.14 0.50
C VAL A 41 -0.72 0.63 1.03
N LEU A 42 -0.90 -0.69 0.98
CA LEU A 42 -2.11 -1.40 1.38
C LEU A 42 -1.93 -1.93 2.80
N VAL A 43 -2.71 -1.39 3.74
CA VAL A 43 -2.76 -1.85 5.13
C VAL A 43 -4.06 -2.63 5.32
N PRO A 44 -4.01 -3.93 5.62
CA PRO A 44 -5.22 -4.74 5.77
C PRO A 44 -5.95 -4.47 7.09
N GLY A 45 -7.20 -4.92 7.19
CA GLY A 45 -7.95 -4.98 8.45
C GLY A 45 -7.59 -6.21 9.30
N ASP A 46 -8.37 -6.45 10.36
CA ASP A 46 -8.30 -7.68 11.13
C ASP A 46 -8.55 -8.90 10.25
N LEU A 47 -7.83 -10.00 10.49
CA LEU A 47 -7.80 -11.21 9.66
C LEU A 47 -7.36 -10.98 8.20
N GLY A 48 -6.94 -9.78 7.82
CA GLY A 48 -6.80 -9.35 6.44
C GLY A 48 -5.44 -9.65 5.78
N ASN A 49 -4.56 -10.42 6.44
CA ASN A 49 -3.37 -10.97 5.82
C ASN A 49 -3.03 -12.34 6.37
N GLN A 50 -2.28 -13.10 5.58
CA GLN A 50 -1.74 -14.39 6.00
C GLN A 50 -0.88 -14.29 7.27
N LEU A 51 -0.88 -15.36 8.05
CA LEU A 51 0.09 -15.62 9.13
C LEU A 51 0.70 -16.99 8.93
N GLU A 52 1.97 -17.12 9.30
CA GLU A 52 2.69 -18.40 9.31
C GLU A 52 3.14 -18.75 10.73
N ALA A 53 3.12 -20.02 11.07
CA ALA A 53 3.57 -20.52 12.36
C ALA A 53 4.60 -21.65 12.23
N LYS A 54 5.46 -21.79 13.24
CA LYS A 54 6.36 -22.92 13.43
C LYS A 54 6.21 -23.45 14.86
N LEU A 55 6.18 -24.78 15.02
CA LEU A 55 5.88 -25.42 16.31
C LEU A 55 7.06 -26.24 16.84
N ASP A 56 7.25 -26.17 18.16
CA ASP A 56 8.06 -27.05 19.00
C ASP A 56 7.48 -27.10 20.43
N LYS A 57 6.22 -27.54 20.52
CA LYS A 57 5.38 -27.47 21.72
C LYS A 57 5.69 -28.60 22.71
N PRO A 58 5.72 -28.31 24.03
CA PRO A 58 5.92 -29.34 25.05
C PRO A 58 4.70 -30.29 25.15
N THR A 59 3.51 -29.73 25.06
CA THR A 59 2.23 -30.43 25.19
C THR A 59 1.25 -30.01 24.10
N VAL A 60 0.21 -30.81 23.91
CA VAL A 60 -0.90 -30.55 22.98
C VAL A 60 -2.22 -30.86 23.65
N VAL A 61 -3.27 -30.17 23.21
CA VAL A 61 -4.64 -30.32 23.75
C VAL A 61 -5.29 -31.63 23.33
N HIS A 62 -4.88 -32.20 22.20
CA HIS A 62 -5.42 -33.44 21.66
C HIS A 62 -4.36 -34.22 20.87
N TYR A 63 -4.49 -35.55 20.78
CA TYR A 63 -3.49 -36.42 20.13
C TYR A 63 -3.34 -36.19 18.63
N LEU A 64 -4.33 -35.56 17.99
CA LEU A 64 -4.31 -35.18 16.58
C LEU A 64 -3.48 -33.92 16.31
N CYS A 65 -3.13 -33.14 17.34
CA CYS A 65 -2.40 -31.90 17.17
C CYS A 65 -0.89 -32.15 17.03
N SER A 66 -0.27 -31.51 16.06
CA SER A 66 1.18 -31.55 15.87
C SER A 66 1.90 -30.85 17.02
N LYS A 67 2.86 -31.54 17.63
CA LYS A 67 3.79 -30.92 18.58
C LYS A 67 4.87 -30.09 17.89
N LYS A 68 5.38 -30.56 16.75
CA LYS A 68 6.54 -29.99 16.08
C LYS A 68 6.33 -29.89 14.58
N THR A 69 6.85 -28.84 13.95
CA THR A 69 6.93 -28.70 12.50
C THR A 69 8.36 -28.40 12.06
N GLU A 70 8.76 -28.92 10.91
CA GLU A 70 10.11 -28.71 10.38
C GLU A 70 10.29 -27.27 9.86
N SER A 71 9.28 -26.80 9.15
CA SER A 71 9.21 -25.47 8.53
C SER A 71 8.02 -24.66 9.09
N TYR A 72 7.98 -23.39 8.69
CA TYR A 72 6.78 -22.58 8.84
C TYR A 72 5.69 -23.08 7.90
N PHE A 73 4.45 -23.08 8.38
CA PHE A 73 3.25 -23.35 7.59
C PHE A 73 2.26 -22.18 7.74
N THR A 74 1.39 -22.00 6.74
CA THR A 74 0.33 -21.00 6.81
C THR A 74 -0.71 -21.42 7.86
N ILE A 75 -0.74 -20.70 8.98
CA ILE A 75 -1.72 -20.91 10.05
C ILE A 75 -3.00 -20.11 9.80
N TRP A 76 -2.91 -19.03 9.03
CA TRP A 76 -4.06 -18.25 8.58
C TRP A 76 -3.84 -17.76 7.13
N LEU A 77 -4.79 -17.91 6.21
CA LEU A 77 -5.95 -18.81 6.26
C LEU A 77 -5.54 -20.20 5.75
N ASN A 78 -5.93 -21.24 6.48
CA ASN A 78 -5.86 -22.61 6.01
C ASN A 78 -7.15 -23.33 6.43
N LEU A 79 -8.00 -23.65 5.46
CA LEU A 79 -9.33 -24.19 5.69
C LEU A 79 -9.32 -25.58 6.34
N GLU A 80 -8.26 -26.37 6.13
CA GLU A 80 -8.11 -27.70 6.72
C GLU A 80 -7.92 -27.62 8.25
N LEU A 81 -7.29 -26.54 8.72
CA LEU A 81 -7.08 -26.29 10.15
C LEU A 81 -8.38 -25.86 10.87
N LEU A 82 -9.43 -25.50 10.12
CA LEU A 82 -10.71 -25.04 10.66
C LEU A 82 -11.78 -26.15 10.74
N LEU A 83 -11.44 -27.39 10.37
CA LEU A 83 -12.34 -28.53 10.51
C LEU A 83 -12.65 -28.81 11.99
N PRO A 84 -13.88 -29.27 12.35
CA PRO A 84 -14.30 -29.43 13.75
C PRO A 84 -13.37 -30.27 14.64
N VAL A 85 -12.61 -31.20 14.06
CA VAL A 85 -11.67 -32.07 14.78
C VAL A 85 -10.29 -31.40 14.98
N ILE A 86 -9.92 -30.45 14.11
CA ILE A 86 -8.60 -29.82 14.06
C ILE A 86 -8.63 -28.40 14.64
N ILE A 87 -9.80 -27.77 14.72
CA ILE A 87 -9.97 -26.39 15.18
C ILE A 87 -9.38 -26.15 16.57
N ASP A 88 -9.44 -27.14 17.47
CA ASP A 88 -8.83 -27.03 18.81
C ASP A 88 -7.31 -26.92 18.75
N CYS A 89 -6.67 -27.61 17.80
CA CYS A 89 -5.23 -27.49 17.54
C CYS A 89 -4.89 -26.10 17.00
N TRP A 90 -5.73 -25.57 16.11
CA TRP A 90 -5.55 -24.22 15.56
C TRP A 90 -5.69 -23.14 16.65
N ILE A 91 -6.74 -23.23 17.48
CA ILE A 91 -6.97 -22.31 18.62
C ILE A 91 -5.77 -22.32 19.57
N ASP A 92 -5.26 -23.49 19.94
CA ASP A 92 -4.13 -23.60 20.88
C ASP A 92 -2.81 -23.03 20.30
N ASN A 93 -2.68 -22.97 18.98
CA ASN A 93 -1.51 -22.40 18.31
C ASN A 93 -1.65 -20.88 18.08
N ILE A 94 -2.84 -20.40 17.70
CA ILE A 94 -3.03 -19.00 17.32
C ILE A 94 -3.40 -18.09 18.51
N ARG A 95 -3.78 -18.64 19.67
CA ARG A 95 -4.09 -17.83 20.86
C ARG A 95 -2.91 -17.00 21.32
N LEU A 96 -3.20 -15.86 21.95
CA LEU A 96 -2.21 -15.07 22.68
C LEU A 96 -2.33 -15.31 24.18
N VAL A 97 -1.19 -15.35 24.86
CA VAL A 97 -1.10 -15.45 26.32
C VAL A 97 -0.83 -14.07 26.89
N TYR A 98 -1.75 -13.54 27.69
CA TYR A 98 -1.58 -12.23 28.31
C TYR A 98 -0.80 -12.33 29.64
N ASN A 99 0.34 -11.66 29.73
CA ASN A 99 1.10 -11.55 30.96
C ASN A 99 0.64 -10.32 31.75
N LYS A 100 0.01 -10.54 32.90
CA LYS A 100 -0.54 -9.46 33.75
C LYS A 100 0.53 -8.55 34.34
N THR A 101 1.74 -9.06 34.55
CA THR A 101 2.86 -8.31 35.15
C THR A 101 3.51 -7.40 34.13
N SER A 102 3.89 -7.92 32.95
CA SER A 102 4.49 -7.10 31.89
C SER A 102 3.46 -6.31 31.07
N ARG A 103 2.16 -6.60 31.26
CA ARG A 103 1.04 -6.01 30.50
C ARG A 103 1.13 -6.24 28.99
N ALA A 104 1.82 -7.30 28.57
CA ALA A 104 2.07 -7.64 27.18
C ALA A 104 1.56 -9.05 26.82
N THR A 105 1.34 -9.29 25.53
CA THR A 105 0.95 -10.59 24.98
C THR A 105 2.16 -11.37 24.50
N GLN A 106 2.18 -12.67 24.75
CA GLN A 106 3.18 -13.62 24.30
C GLN A 106 2.52 -14.72 23.46
N PHE A 107 3.31 -15.41 22.65
CA PHE A 107 2.84 -16.64 21.99
C PHE A 107 2.82 -17.80 22.99
N PRO A 108 2.05 -18.87 22.73
CA PRO A 108 2.11 -20.09 23.52
C PRO A 108 3.52 -20.71 23.48
N ASP A 109 3.89 -21.44 24.53
CA ASP A 109 5.21 -22.08 24.60
C ASP A 109 5.44 -23.00 23.40
N GLY A 110 6.60 -22.82 22.75
CA GLY A 110 6.96 -23.58 21.56
C GLY A 110 6.20 -23.18 20.30
N VAL A 111 5.58 -22.00 20.25
CA VAL A 111 4.95 -21.47 19.03
C VAL A 111 5.63 -20.18 18.63
N ASP A 112 6.13 -20.14 17.40
CA ASP A 112 6.56 -18.91 16.74
C ASP A 112 5.61 -18.54 15.61
N VAL A 113 5.30 -17.25 15.47
CA VAL A 113 4.41 -16.73 14.44
C VAL A 113 5.07 -15.57 13.71
N ARG A 114 5.03 -15.60 12.39
CA ARG A 114 5.55 -14.54 11.52
C ARG A 114 4.52 -14.06 10.50
N VAL A 115 4.73 -12.84 10.03
CA VAL A 115 3.90 -12.21 9.01
C VAL A 115 4.62 -12.29 7.66
N PRO A 116 4.14 -13.10 6.71
CA PRO A 116 4.76 -13.20 5.38
C PRO A 116 4.39 -12.00 4.49
N GLY A 117 5.25 -11.75 3.50
CA GLY A 117 4.89 -10.88 2.37
C GLY A 117 4.94 -9.38 2.63
N PHE A 118 5.67 -8.90 3.64
CA PHE A 118 5.87 -7.46 3.81
C PHE A 118 6.50 -6.83 2.56
N GLY A 119 5.94 -5.72 2.10
CA GLY A 119 6.32 -5.06 0.85
C GLY A 119 5.79 -5.73 -0.42
N LYS A 120 5.16 -6.90 -0.32
CA LYS A 120 4.50 -7.63 -1.42
C LYS A 120 2.97 -7.58 -1.23
N THR A 121 2.22 -8.00 -2.25
CA THR A 121 0.75 -7.97 -2.20
C THR A 121 0.11 -9.34 -2.01
N PHE A 122 0.84 -10.44 -2.25
CA PHE A 122 0.25 -11.79 -2.27
C PHE A 122 -0.45 -12.18 -0.96
N SER A 123 0.09 -11.76 0.20
CA SER A 123 -0.41 -12.19 1.52
C SER A 123 -1.71 -11.49 1.95
N LEU A 124 -2.10 -10.42 1.25
CA LEU A 124 -3.36 -9.69 1.46
C LEU A 124 -4.33 -9.82 0.27
N GLU A 125 -3.83 -10.15 -0.92
CA GLU A 125 -4.69 -10.45 -2.08
C GLU A 125 -5.53 -11.70 -1.85
N PHE A 126 -4.87 -12.79 -1.43
CA PHE A 126 -5.53 -14.04 -1.05
C PHE A 126 -5.05 -14.49 0.34
N LEU A 127 -6.00 -14.65 1.26
CA LEU A 127 -5.74 -15.12 2.61
C LEU A 127 -5.40 -16.61 2.65
N ASP A 128 -5.97 -17.39 1.74
CA ASP A 128 -5.62 -18.81 1.55
C ASP A 128 -4.62 -18.93 0.38
N PRO A 129 -3.42 -19.52 0.58
CA PRO A 129 -2.44 -19.76 -0.48
C PRO A 129 -2.96 -20.59 -1.66
N SER A 130 -4.02 -21.39 -1.47
CA SER A 130 -4.71 -22.10 -2.56
C SER A 130 -5.37 -21.16 -3.58
N LYS A 131 -5.50 -19.87 -3.23
CA LYS A 131 -6.23 -18.84 -3.98
C LYS A 131 -7.70 -19.19 -4.22
N SER A 132 -8.29 -19.98 -3.31
CA SER A 132 -9.73 -20.16 -3.23
C SER A 132 -10.44 -18.80 -3.19
N SER A 133 -11.55 -18.68 -3.89
CA SER A 133 -12.36 -17.45 -3.92
C SER A 133 -12.84 -17.04 -2.52
N VAL A 134 -13.02 -18.01 -1.61
CA VAL A 134 -13.35 -17.77 -0.19
C VAL A 134 -12.28 -16.94 0.51
N GLY A 135 -11.01 -17.11 0.11
CA GLY A 135 -9.87 -16.36 0.65
C GLY A 135 -9.55 -15.08 -0.12
N SER A 136 -10.29 -14.73 -1.18
CA SER A 136 -10.04 -13.50 -1.95
C SER A 136 -10.40 -12.27 -1.12
N TYR A 137 -9.44 -11.36 -0.93
CA TYR A 137 -9.64 -10.14 -0.15
C TYR A 137 -9.23 -8.88 -0.93
N PHE A 138 -7.93 -8.54 -1.00
CA PHE A 138 -7.48 -7.39 -1.79
C PHE A 138 -7.28 -7.68 -3.28
N HIS A 139 -7.47 -8.92 -3.73
CA HIS A 139 -7.14 -9.32 -5.10
C HIS A 139 -7.78 -8.41 -6.18
N THR A 140 -9.09 -8.18 -6.11
CA THR A 140 -9.80 -7.32 -7.08
C THR A 140 -9.29 -5.88 -7.08
N MET A 141 -8.93 -5.35 -5.90
CA MET A 141 -8.38 -4.00 -5.77
C MET A 141 -6.99 -3.92 -6.40
N VAL A 142 -6.12 -4.90 -6.12
CA VAL A 142 -4.77 -4.92 -6.68
C VAL A 142 -4.80 -5.16 -8.19
N GLU A 143 -5.68 -6.03 -8.69
CA GLU A 143 -5.90 -6.20 -10.13
C GLU A 143 -6.36 -4.90 -10.80
N SER A 144 -7.24 -4.13 -10.16
CA SER A 144 -7.67 -2.83 -10.70
C SER A 144 -6.52 -1.83 -10.76
N LEU A 145 -5.70 -1.75 -9.71
CA LEU A 145 -4.49 -0.91 -9.69
C LEU A 145 -3.51 -1.32 -10.79
N VAL A 146 -3.29 -2.62 -10.97
CA VAL A 146 -2.42 -3.13 -12.03
C VAL A 146 -2.99 -2.81 -13.41
N GLY A 147 -4.30 -2.90 -13.60
CA GLY A 147 -5.00 -2.44 -14.80
C GLY A 147 -4.84 -0.94 -15.07
N TRP A 148 -4.58 -0.13 -14.04
CA TRP A 148 -4.24 1.29 -14.16
C TRP A 148 -2.74 1.56 -14.31
N GLY A 149 -1.90 0.54 -14.42
CA GLY A 149 -0.46 0.69 -14.67
C GLY A 149 0.44 0.58 -13.43
N TYR A 150 -0.10 0.20 -12.27
CA TYR A 150 0.73 -0.13 -11.10
C TYR A 150 1.44 -1.49 -11.26
N THR A 151 2.56 -1.64 -10.57
CA THR A 151 3.39 -2.86 -10.49
C THR A 151 3.46 -3.37 -9.05
N ARG A 152 2.98 -4.61 -8.85
CA ARG A 152 3.00 -5.30 -7.55
C ARG A 152 4.41 -5.36 -6.96
N GLY A 153 4.54 -4.95 -5.70
CA GLY A 153 5.82 -4.95 -4.99
C GLY A 153 6.72 -3.76 -5.29
N GLU A 154 6.33 -2.88 -6.23
CA GLU A 154 7.07 -1.68 -6.59
C GLU A 154 6.36 -0.42 -6.13
N ASP A 155 5.32 0.01 -6.85
CA ASP A 155 4.51 1.20 -6.58
C ASP A 155 3.12 0.85 -6.00
N VAL A 156 2.75 -0.43 -5.92
CA VAL A 156 1.72 -0.93 -5.01
C VAL A 156 2.31 -2.02 -4.10
N ARG A 157 2.31 -1.77 -2.78
CA ARG A 157 2.93 -2.66 -1.78
C ARG A 157 1.99 -2.94 -0.62
N GLY A 158 2.11 -4.13 -0.03
CA GLY A 158 1.41 -4.49 1.19
C GLY A 158 2.21 -4.19 2.45
N ALA A 159 1.52 -3.78 3.50
CA ALA A 159 2.02 -3.68 4.87
C ALA A 159 1.22 -4.62 5.80
N PRO A 160 1.31 -5.95 5.62
CA PRO A 160 0.65 -6.93 6.47
C PRO A 160 1.24 -6.89 7.89
N TYR A 161 0.45 -7.25 8.90
CA TYR A 161 0.84 -7.26 10.31
C TYR A 161 0.24 -8.42 11.10
N ASP A 162 0.71 -8.62 12.34
CA ASP A 162 0.06 -9.55 13.28
C ASP A 162 -1.19 -8.88 13.84
N TRP A 163 -2.30 -9.07 13.15
CA TRP A 163 -3.60 -8.46 13.45
C TRP A 163 -4.19 -8.85 14.81
N ARG A 164 -3.62 -9.87 15.48
CA ARG A 164 -4.00 -10.25 16.85
C ARG A 164 -3.51 -9.27 17.91
N ARG A 165 -2.52 -8.43 17.57
CA ARG A 165 -1.83 -7.56 18.53
C ARG A 165 -2.23 -6.10 18.35
N ALA A 166 -2.30 -5.40 19.49
CA ALA A 166 -2.50 -3.96 19.50
C ALA A 166 -1.20 -3.19 19.14
N PRO A 167 -1.30 -1.95 18.64
CA PRO A 167 -0.12 -1.16 18.21
C PRO A 167 0.98 -1.00 19.27
N THR A 168 0.61 -0.85 20.54
CA THR A 168 1.58 -0.69 21.65
C THR A 168 2.48 -1.92 21.83
N ALA A 169 1.96 -3.10 21.50
CA ALA A 169 2.73 -4.35 21.53
C ALA A 169 3.56 -4.56 20.24
N ALA A 170 3.23 -3.86 19.16
CA ALA A 170 4.01 -3.85 17.92
C ALA A 170 5.21 -2.88 18.00
N ALA A 171 5.05 -1.75 18.70
CA ALA A 171 6.11 -0.75 18.90
C ALA A 171 7.32 -1.28 19.70
N GLY A 172 7.13 -2.25 20.59
CA GLY A 172 8.22 -2.90 21.34
C GLY A 172 9.03 -3.93 20.53
N LEU A 173 8.68 -4.15 19.26
CA LEU A 173 9.25 -5.18 18.39
C LEU A 173 9.70 -4.64 17.04
N GLU A 174 10.04 -3.35 16.96
CA GLU A 174 10.58 -2.69 15.77
C GLU A 174 11.77 -3.46 15.15
N GLY A 175 12.50 -4.26 15.93
CA GLY A 175 13.59 -5.11 15.45
C GLY A 175 13.24 -6.56 15.07
N GLN A 176 12.03 -7.07 15.37
CA GLN A 176 11.67 -8.48 15.13
C GLN A 176 10.66 -8.69 13.99
N VAL A 177 9.83 -7.68 13.67
CA VAL A 177 8.69 -7.87 12.76
C VAL A 177 8.94 -7.32 11.35
N TYR A 178 9.78 -6.28 11.19
CA TYR A 178 10.10 -5.71 9.86
C TYR A 178 11.55 -5.22 9.77
N PRO A 179 12.51 -6.00 9.20
CA PRO A 179 13.92 -5.60 9.11
C PRO A 179 14.20 -4.45 8.11
N GLY A 180 13.20 -3.65 7.74
CA GLY A 180 13.33 -2.55 6.76
C GLY A 180 12.51 -1.30 7.07
N LEU A 181 11.73 -1.28 8.15
CA LEU A 181 10.98 -0.08 8.52
C LEU A 181 11.84 0.80 9.44
N ARG A 182 12.66 1.68 8.84
CA ARG A 182 13.17 2.85 9.58
C ARG A 182 12.00 3.82 9.77
N VAL A 183 11.25 3.65 10.85
CA VAL A 183 10.43 4.73 11.36
C VAL A 183 11.40 5.74 11.94
N THR A 184 11.81 6.74 11.16
CA THR A 184 12.30 7.99 11.74
C THR A 184 11.11 8.68 12.39
N GLY A 185 10.70 8.16 13.54
CA GLY A 185 9.72 8.81 14.39
C GLY A 185 10.37 10.07 14.92
N CYS A 186 9.91 11.24 14.46
CA CYS A 186 9.88 12.37 15.36
C CYS A 186 9.08 11.92 16.57
N ALA A 187 9.75 11.71 17.69
CA ALA A 187 9.10 11.51 18.96
C ALA A 187 8.12 12.68 19.15
N LEU A 188 6.83 12.42 18.96
CA LEU A 188 5.82 13.30 19.52
C LEU A 188 6.02 13.22 21.02
N GLY A 189 6.63 14.28 21.56
CA GLY A 189 7.15 14.35 22.90
C GLY A 189 6.19 13.73 23.91
N GLY A 190 6.57 12.57 24.45
CA GLY A 190 5.98 12.03 25.64
C GLY A 190 6.26 13.01 26.78
N ARG A 191 5.25 13.79 27.14
CA ARG A 191 5.25 14.58 28.35
C ARG A 191 5.48 13.63 29.52
N GLY A 192 6.66 13.69 30.13
CA GLY A 192 6.89 13.15 31.46
C GLY A 192 5.81 13.73 32.38
N GLN A 193 5.11 12.86 33.10
CA GLN A 193 4.22 13.29 34.17
C GLN A 193 5.09 13.74 35.33
N ASP A 194 5.26 15.06 35.48
CA ASP A 194 5.70 15.66 36.74
C ASP A 194 4.56 15.56 37.76
N PRO A 195 4.74 14.86 38.90
CA PRO A 195 3.72 14.73 39.92
C PRO A 195 3.75 15.95 40.87
N ALA A 196 3.56 17.15 40.33
CA ALA A 196 3.37 18.35 41.14
C ALA A 196 2.80 19.51 40.31
N ARG A 197 1.46 19.56 40.11
CA ARG A 197 0.67 20.81 40.15
C ARG A 197 -0.83 20.56 39.89
N PRO A 198 -1.74 21.32 40.54
CA PRO A 198 -3.18 21.09 40.45
C PRO A 198 -3.84 21.92 39.34
N GLY A 199 -4.75 21.28 38.60
CA GLY A 199 -6.06 21.80 38.19
C GLY A 199 -6.20 22.94 37.16
N PHE A 200 -7.12 22.69 36.22
CA PHE A 200 -8.00 23.65 35.51
C PHE A 200 -7.52 24.36 34.23
N ARG A 201 -8.17 24.01 33.10
CA ARG A 201 -9.21 24.80 32.38
C ARG A 201 -9.13 24.58 30.85
N ARG A 202 -10.28 24.32 30.23
CA ARG A 202 -10.48 24.32 28.77
C ARG A 202 -10.07 25.67 28.17
N GLN A 203 -9.29 25.66 27.10
CA GLN A 203 -9.06 26.82 26.24
C GLN A 203 -9.56 26.53 24.83
N GLN A 204 -10.38 27.46 24.35
CA GLN A 204 -10.96 27.59 23.02
C GLN A 204 -9.92 28.26 22.08
N PRO A 205 -9.97 28.06 20.75
CA PRO A 205 -8.89 28.47 19.85
C PRO A 205 -8.98 29.95 19.44
N ASP A 206 -7.81 30.59 19.35
CA ASP A 206 -7.58 31.98 18.92
C ASP A 206 -7.34 32.03 17.38
N PRO A 207 -7.87 33.02 16.62
CA PRO A 207 -7.85 33.01 15.16
C PRO A 207 -6.81 33.99 14.62
N SER A 208 -5.57 33.52 14.41
CA SER A 208 -4.60 34.28 13.60
C SER A 208 -3.45 33.40 13.13
N HIS A 209 -3.71 32.61 12.08
CA HIS A 209 -2.65 32.11 11.21
C HIS A 209 -2.99 32.46 9.75
N ARG A 210 -2.16 33.32 9.15
CA ARG A 210 -2.13 33.57 7.70
C ARG A 210 -1.86 32.25 6.99
N ALA A 211 -2.73 31.90 6.05
CA ALA A 211 -2.55 30.76 5.16
C ALA A 211 -1.34 30.98 4.23
N PRO A 212 -0.56 29.93 3.90
CA PRO A 212 0.38 29.97 2.79
C PRO A 212 -0.39 30.08 1.48
N GLU A 213 0.11 30.86 0.52
CA GLU A 213 -0.48 30.97 -0.81
C GLU A 213 -0.56 29.59 -1.49
N ASP A 214 -1.75 29.26 -1.96
CA ASP A 214 -2.09 27.99 -2.59
C ASP A 214 -1.69 28.02 -4.08
N PRO A 215 -0.72 27.19 -4.53
CA PRO A 215 -0.32 27.11 -5.93
C PRO A 215 -1.46 26.66 -6.86
N GLY A 216 -2.58 26.13 -6.33
CA GLY A 216 -3.79 25.83 -7.08
C GLY A 216 -4.54 27.06 -7.60
N ALA A 217 -4.48 28.19 -6.89
CA ALA A 217 -5.19 29.41 -7.29
C ALA A 217 -4.59 30.05 -8.55
N ALA A 218 -3.26 29.98 -8.72
CA ALA A 218 -2.56 30.45 -9.91
C ALA A 218 -2.90 29.61 -11.16
N ALA A 219 -3.09 28.30 -11.00
CA ALA A 219 -3.45 27.40 -12.09
C ALA A 219 -4.87 27.65 -12.62
N VAL A 220 -5.83 27.93 -11.72
CA VAL A 220 -7.22 28.24 -12.10
C VAL A 220 -7.31 29.60 -12.81
N SER A 221 -6.53 30.59 -12.37
CA SER A 221 -6.47 31.90 -13.04
C SER A 221 -5.89 31.80 -14.46
N CYS A 222 -4.90 30.92 -14.68
CA CYS A 222 -4.30 30.69 -16.00
C CYS A 222 -5.28 30.01 -16.96
N LEU A 223 -6.04 29.02 -16.48
CA LEU A 223 -7.09 28.33 -17.24
C LEU A 223 -8.22 29.28 -17.65
N HIS A 224 -8.61 30.22 -16.79
CA HIS A 224 -9.64 31.20 -17.10
C HIS A 224 -9.20 32.22 -18.17
N GLN A 225 -7.91 32.60 -18.18
CA GLN A 225 -7.35 33.51 -19.19
C GLN A 225 -7.20 32.83 -20.56
N LEU A 226 -6.87 31.52 -20.59
CA LEU A 226 -6.83 30.73 -21.82
C LEU A 226 -8.23 30.53 -22.42
N ALA A 227 -9.25 30.29 -21.60
CA ALA A 227 -10.64 30.17 -22.06
C ALA A 227 -11.18 31.48 -22.68
N ALA A 228 -10.79 32.64 -22.13
CA ALA A 228 -11.15 33.94 -22.67
C ALA A 228 -10.46 34.24 -24.02
N ALA A 229 -9.20 33.81 -24.20
CA ALA A 229 -8.47 33.97 -25.46
C ALA A 229 -9.03 33.09 -26.60
N LEU A 230 -9.56 31.92 -26.28
CA LEU A 230 -10.20 31.00 -27.23
C LEU A 230 -11.58 31.50 -27.71
N GLN A 231 -12.34 32.21 -26.86
CA GLN A 231 -13.63 32.80 -27.24
C GLN A 231 -13.47 33.94 -28.27
N LEU A 232 -12.36 34.68 -28.25
CA LEU A 232 -12.06 35.75 -29.20
C LEU A 232 -11.65 35.25 -30.60
N HIS A 233 -11.20 34.00 -30.73
CA HIS A 233 -10.81 33.39 -32.02
C HIS A 233 -11.96 32.65 -32.72
N MET A 234 -13.12 32.49 -32.08
CA MET A 234 -14.29 31.81 -32.67
C MET A 234 -15.35 32.77 -33.23
N VAL A 235 -15.11 34.08 -33.21
CA VAL A 235 -16.07 35.12 -33.66
C VAL A 235 -15.50 35.99 -34.81
N THR A 236 -14.47 35.53 -35.51
CA THR A 236 -13.98 36.16 -36.76
C THR A 236 -13.84 35.14 -37.86
#